data_AF-A0A7J7WAZ4-F1
#
_entry.id   AF-A0A7J7WAZ4-F1
#
_cell.length_a   1.000
_cell.length_b   1.000
_cell.length_c   1.000
_cell.angle_alpha   90.00
_cell.angle_beta   90.00
_cell.angle_gamma   90.00
#
_symmetry.space_group_name_H-M   'P 1'
#
loop_
_entity.id
_entity.type
_entity.pdbx_description
1 polymer ?
#
loop_
_entity_poly.entity_id
_entity_poly.type
_entity_poly.pdbx_seq_one_letter_code
_entity_poly.pdbx_strand_id
1 'polypeptide(L)'
;MLETDTFKLHCFQTLTGIKFVVLADPRQAGIDSLLRKIYEIYSDFALKNPFYSLEMPIRCELFDQNLKLALEVAEKAGTFGPGS
;
A
#
# COMPACT_ATOMS: atom_id res chain seq x y z
N MET A 1 -7.16 11.64 1.66
CA MET A 1 -8.15 10.56 1.77
C MET A 1 -9.39 11.01 1.02
N LEU A 2 -9.95 10.17 0.17
CA LEU A 2 -11.24 10.40 -0.48
C LEU A 2 -12.18 9.30 0.02
N GLU A 3 -13.35 9.67 0.52
CA GLU A 3 -14.30 8.75 1.14
C GLU A 3 -15.60 8.73 0.31
N THR A 4 -16.14 7.53 0.14
CA THR A 4 -17.43 7.26 -0.49
C THR A 4 -18.19 6.26 0.38
N ASP A 5 -19.49 6.07 0.11
CA ASP A 5 -20.32 5.14 0.87
C ASP A 5 -19.87 3.67 0.75
N THR A 6 -19.11 3.33 -0.30
CA THR A 6 -18.71 1.95 -0.61
C THR A 6 -17.22 1.68 -0.44
N PHE A 7 -16.38 2.73 -0.47
CA PHE A 7 -14.93 2.59 -0.28
C PHE A 7 -14.27 3.88 0.24
N LYS A 8 -13.13 3.71 0.90
CA LYS A 8 -12.15 4.77 1.16
C LYS A 8 -10.93 4.60 0.28
N LEU A 9 -10.52 5.70 -0.35
CA LEU A 9 -9.27 5.84 -1.06
C LEU A 9 -8.25 6.54 -0.17
N HIS A 10 -7.22 5.79 0.19
CA HIS A 10 -6.06 6.28 0.91
C HIS A 10 -4.92 6.50 -0.08
N CYS A 11 -4.21 7.62 0.05
CA CYS A 11 -3.09 7.97 -0.81
C CYS A 11 -1.93 8.43 0.06
N PHE A 12 -0.78 7.77 -0.10
CA PHE A 12 0.49 8.19 0.48
C PHE A 12 1.43 8.64 -0.65
N GLN A 13 1.99 9.84 -0.53
CA GLN A 13 2.91 10.39 -1.52
C GLN A 13 4.31 10.53 -0.90
N THR A 14 5.33 10.01 -1.59
CA THR A 14 6.73 10.14 -1.19
C THR A 14 7.29 11.52 -1.56
N LEU A 15 8.44 11.87 -0.96
CA LEU A 15 9.19 13.09 -1.30
C LEU A 15 9.66 13.11 -2.77
N THR A 16 9.86 11.94 -3.37
CA THR A 16 10.22 11.78 -4.79
C THR A 16 9.02 11.85 -5.73
N GLY A 17 7.81 12.04 -5.20
CA GLY A 17 6.59 12.21 -6.00
C GLY A 17 5.85 10.92 -6.34
N ILE A 18 6.31 9.75 -5.88
CA ILE A 18 5.62 8.47 -6.07
C ILE A 18 4.38 8.41 -5.18
N LYS A 19 3.26 7.95 -5.73
CA LYS A 19 1.98 7.84 -5.01
C LYS A 19 1.57 6.38 -4.87
N PHE A 20 1.35 5.95 -3.63
CA PHE A 20 0.74 4.68 -3.30
C PHE A 20 -0.72 4.91 -2.96
N VAL A 21 -1.61 4.25 -3.69
CA VAL A 21 -3.06 4.40 -3.55
C VAL A 21 -3.65 3.06 -3.18
N VAL A 22 -4.44 3.02 -2.10
CA VAL A 22 -5.15 1.84 -1.63
C VAL A 22 -6.64 2.16 -1.54
N LEU A 23 -7.46 1.28 -2.12
CA LEU A 23 -8.91 1.27 -1.98
C LEU A 23 -9.26 0.21 -0.94
N ALA A 24 -10.05 0.57 0.06
CA ALA A 24 -10.48 -0.35 1.12
C ALA A 24 -11.94 -0.07 1.53
N ASP A 25 -12.57 -1.04 2.19
CA ASP A 25 -13.87 -0.83 2.87
C ASP A 25 -13.74 0.36 3.84
N PRO A 26 -14.75 1.24 3.97
CA PRO A 26 -14.66 2.40 4.85
C PRO A 26 -14.37 2.07 6.32
N ARG A 27 -14.63 0.83 6.75
CA ARG A 27 -14.41 0.33 8.12
C ARG A 27 -13.04 -0.35 8.30
N GLN A 28 -12.32 -0.58 7.21
CA GLN A 28 -11.00 -1.20 7.27
C GLN A 28 -10.02 -0.27 7.97
N ALA A 29 -9.38 -0.76 9.04
CA ALA A 29 -8.36 -0.03 9.76
C ALA A 29 -6.95 -0.43 9.31
N GLY A 30 -5.95 0.28 9.83
CA GLY A 30 -4.54 -0.02 9.58
C GLY A 30 -4.02 0.33 8.18
N ILE A 31 -4.81 1.03 7.36
CA ILE A 31 -4.40 1.40 5.99
C ILE A 31 -3.15 2.28 5.95
N ASP A 32 -2.98 3.20 6.91
CA ASP A 32 -1.76 4.03 6.97
C ASP A 32 -0.50 3.18 7.23
N SER A 33 -0.61 2.15 8.06
CA SER A 33 0.49 1.21 8.32
C SER A 33 0.79 0.34 7.10
N LEU A 34 -0.25 -0.10 6.37
CA LEU A 34 -0.10 -0.79 5.09
C LEU A 34 0.62 0.10 4.07
N LEU A 35 0.20 1.36 3.91
CA LEU A 35 0.84 2.30 2.96
C LEU A 35 2.31 2.53 3.27
N ARG A 36 2.68 2.69 4.56
CA ARG A 36 4.09 2.75 4.96
C ARG A 36 4.83 1.46 4.62
N LYS A 37 4.21 0.30 4.85
CA LYS A 37 4.84 -0.99 4.52
C LYS A 37 5.07 -1.17 3.02
N ILE A 38 4.11 -0.76 2.19
CA ILE A 38 4.24 -0.76 0.73
C ILE A 38 5.40 0.15 0.30
N TYR A 39 5.57 1.31 0.93
CA TYR A 39 6.70 2.19 0.65
C TYR A 39 8.06 1.56 1.00
N GLU A 40 8.17 0.87 2.12
CA GLU A 40 9.38 0.11 2.48
C GLU A 40 9.71 -0.94 1.42
N ILE A 41 8.71 -1.75 1.04
CA ILE A 41 8.85 -2.80 0.01
C ILE A 41 9.28 -2.16 -1.32
N TYR A 42 8.63 -1.08 -1.75
CA TYR A 42 9.00 -0.35 -2.96
C TYR A 42 10.46 0.14 -2.90
N SER A 43 10.87 0.70 -1.77
CA SER A 43 12.22 1.23 -1.59
C SER A 43 13.28 0.13 -1.73
N ASP A 44 13.01 -1.07 -1.22
CA ASP A 44 13.91 -2.21 -1.33
C ASP A 44 14.07 -2.71 -2.77
N PHE A 45 13.03 -2.67 -3.60
CA PHE A 45 13.05 -3.26 -4.94
C PHE A 45 13.29 -2.25 -6.07
N ALA A 46 12.88 -0.99 -5.91
CA ALA A 46 13.08 0.05 -6.92
C ALA A 46 14.42 0.79 -6.78
N LEU A 47 14.90 1.01 -5.54
CA LEU A 47 16.12 1.80 -5.32
C LEU A 47 17.40 0.94 -5.27
N LYS A 48 17.29 -0.34 -4.93
CA LYS A 48 18.46 -1.25 -4.91
C LYS A 48 18.74 -1.90 -6.26
N ASN A 49 17.89 -1.68 -7.26
CA ASN A 49 18.09 -2.18 -8.61
C ASN A 49 18.65 -1.05 -9.51
N PRO A 50 19.97 -1.01 -9.79
CA PRO A 50 20.60 0.07 -10.54
C PRO A 50 20.14 0.15 -12.01
N PHE A 51 19.41 -0.85 -12.52
CA PHE A 51 18.87 -0.88 -13.88
C PHE A 51 17.37 -0.54 -13.94
N TYR A 52 16.75 -0.22 -12.80
CA TYR A 52 15.32 0.06 -12.76
C TYR A 52 15.03 1.47 -13.29
N SER A 53 14.39 1.53 -14.46
CA SER A 53 13.85 2.79 -14.98
C SER A 53 12.50 3.07 -14.33
N LEU A 54 12.36 4.23 -13.70
CA LEU A 54 11.14 4.65 -12.97
C LEU A 54 9.87 4.71 -13.85
N GLU A 55 10.03 4.75 -15.18
CA GLU A 55 8.94 4.76 -16.16
C GLU A 55 8.44 3.36 -16.55
N MET A 56 9.10 2.29 -16.08
CA MET A 56 8.71 0.92 -16.37
C MET A 56 7.84 0.33 -15.25
N PRO A 57 6.95 -0.63 -15.57
CA PRO A 57 6.19 -1.33 -14.54
C PRO A 57 7.11 -2.14 -13.64
N ILE A 58 6.75 -2.24 -12.35
CA ILE A 58 7.47 -3.09 -11.38
C ILE A 58 7.22 -4.55 -11.78
N ARG A 59 8.28 -5.26 -12.19
CA ARG A 59 8.24 -6.68 -12.58
C ARG A 59 8.98 -7.60 -11.60
N CYS A 60 9.36 -7.07 -10.46
CA CYS A 60 10.10 -7.83 -9.46
C CYS A 60 9.17 -8.80 -8.74
N GLU A 61 9.35 -10.10 -8.92
CA GLU A 61 8.49 -11.12 -8.28
C GLU A 61 8.54 -11.03 -6.74
N LEU A 62 9.69 -10.66 -6.17
CA LEU A 62 9.83 -10.46 -4.72
C LEU A 62 9.02 -9.27 -4.22
N PHE A 63 8.82 -8.23 -5.05
CA PHE A 63 7.93 -7.13 -4.71
C PHE A 63 6.48 -7.65 -4.59
N ASP A 64 6.02 -8.41 -5.57
CA ASP A 64 4.66 -8.97 -5.58
C ASP A 64 4.41 -9.92 -4.39
N GLN A 65 5.39 -10.76 -4.06
CA GLN A 65 5.31 -11.68 -2.92
C GLN A 65 5.21 -10.92 -1.59
N ASN A 66 6.09 -9.95 -1.36
CA ASN A 66 6.07 -9.16 -0.12
C ASN A 66 4.83 -8.28 0.00
N LEU A 67 4.33 -7.75 -1.13
CA LEU A 67 3.09 -6.99 -1.17
C LEU A 67 1.89 -7.85 -0.76
N LYS A 68 1.79 -9.09 -1.26
CA LYS A 68 0.75 -10.04 -0.85
C LYS A 68 0.78 -10.31 0.65
N LEU A 69 1.96 -10.56 1.22
CA LEU A 69 2.11 -10.77 2.67
C LEU A 69 1.70 -9.53 3.48
N ALA A 70 2.03 -8.32 3.00
CA ALA A 70 1.59 -7.09 3.65
C ALA A 70 0.06 -6.92 3.62
N LEU A 71 -0.59 -7.31 2.52
CA LEU A 71 -2.06 -7.30 2.40
C LEU A 71 -2.70 -8.31 3.37
N GLU A 72 -2.17 -9.53 3.47
CA GLU A 72 -2.68 -10.54 4.43
C GLU A 72 -2.59 -10.06 5.89
N VAL A 73 -1.54 -9.31 6.23
CA VAL A 73 -1.41 -8.70 7.56
C VAL A 73 -2.43 -7.58 7.75
N ALA A 74 -2.65 -6.75 6.73
CA ALA A 74 -3.64 -5.67 6.79
C ALA A 74 -5.08 -6.20 6.90
N GLU A 75 -5.41 -7.29 6.21
CA GLU A 75 -6.72 -7.96 6.35
C GLU A 75 -6.99 -8.41 7.79
N LYS A 76 -5.96 -8.90 8.48
CA LYS A 76 -6.04 -9.32 9.89
C LYS A 76 -6.14 -8.15 10.88
N ALA A 77 -5.81 -6.92 10.46
CA ALA A 77 -5.94 -5.74 11.31
C ALA A 77 -7.40 -5.35 11.59
N GLY A 78 -8.36 -6.00 10.92
CA GLY A 78 -9.79 -5.98 11.24
C GLY A 78 -10.55 -4.75 10.74
N THR A 79 -11.85 -4.95 10.54
CA THR A 79 -12.85 -3.87 10.45
C THR A 79 -13.30 -3.54 11.87
N PHE A 80 -13.07 -2.33 12.36
CA PHE A 80 -13.76 -1.92 13.59
C PHE A 80 -15.24 -1.77 13.24
N GLY A 81 -16.07 -2.69 13.74
CA GLY A 81 -17.52 -2.62 13.59
C GLY A 81 -18.11 -1.42 14.37
N PRO A 82 -19.34 -0.98 14.04
CA PRO A 82 -20.03 0.03 14.82
C PRO A 82 -20.44 -0.60 16.16
N GLY A 83 -19.69 -0.29 17.22
CA GLY A 83 -19.83 -0.89 18.54
C GLY A 83 -18.90 -0.24 19.56
N SER A 84 -18.96 1.08 19.66
CA SER A 84 -18.47 1.90 20.79
C SER A 84 -19.36 3.11 20.92
#